data_AF-A0A359MQ81-F1
#
_entry.id   AF-A0A359MQ81-F1
#
_cell.length_a   1.000
_cell.length_b   1.000
_cell.length_c   1.000
_cell.angle_alpha   90.00
_cell.angle_beta   90.00
_cell.angle_gamma   90.00
#
_symmetry.space_group_name_H-M   'P 1'
#
loop_
_entity.id
_entity.type
_entity.pdbx_description
1 polymer ?
#
loop_
_entity_poly.entity_id
_entity_poly.type
_entity_poly.pdbx_seq_one_letter_code
_entity_poly.pdbx_strand_id
1 'polypeptide(L)' 'MGRPTDNPKRHNVKARIDDETYHILDNYCRTNGKSKSEGIRDGIRKLDPNTKKV' A
#
# COMPACT_ATOMS: atom_id res chain seq x y z
N MET A 1 -15.99 0.22 27.70
CA MET A 1 -14.53 0.25 27.51
C MET A 1 -14.24 0.19 26.02
N GLY A 2 -13.69 1.28 25.46
CA GLY A 2 -13.43 1.39 24.02
C GLY A 2 -12.21 0.57 23.59
N ARG A 3 -12.24 0.02 22.37
CA ARG A 3 -11.19 -0.84 21.80
C ARG A 3 -9.89 -0.03 21.68
N PRO A 4 -8.84 -0.30 22.48
CA PRO A 4 -7.59 0.41 22.38
C PRO A 4 -6.90 -0.12 21.11
N THR A 5 -7.10 0.58 20.00
CA THR A 5 -6.35 0.27 18.79
C THR A 5 -5.12 1.15 18.83
N ASP A 6 -4.01 0.57 19.31
CA ASP A 6 -2.72 1.23 19.52
C ASP A 6 -2.08 1.76 18.21
N ASN A 7 -2.63 1.35 17.06
CA ASN A 7 -2.18 1.84 15.76
C ASN A 7 -3.39 2.22 14.88
N PRO A 8 -4.04 3.37 15.15
CA PRO A 8 -5.12 3.83 14.31
C PRO A 8 -4.56 4.11 12.92
N LYS A 9 -5.09 3.43 11.90
CA LYS A 9 -4.86 3.80 10.48
C LYS A 9 -5.54 5.16 10.25
N ARG A 10 -4.92 6.24 10.72
CA ARG A 10 -5.48 7.61 10.75
C ARG A 10 -5.66 8.19 9.34
N HIS A 11 -4.84 7.74 8.40
CA HIS A 11 -4.83 8.27 7.04
C HIS A 11 -5.48 7.27 6.07
N ASN A 12 -6.58 7.69 5.45
CA ASN A 12 -7.20 7.00 4.33
C ASN A 12 -6.77 7.66 3.03
N VAL A 13 -6.13 6.89 2.15
CA VAL A 13 -5.77 7.33 0.80
C VAL A 13 -6.81 6.78 -0.17
N LYS A 14 -7.58 7.67 -0.80
CA LYS A 14 -8.44 7.33 -1.93
C LYS A 14 -7.80 7.91 -3.19
N ALA A 15 -7.23 7.05 -4.02
CA ALA A 15 -6.67 7.44 -5.32
C ALA A 15 -7.53 6.85 -6.44
N ARG A 16 -7.82 7.64 -7.47
CA ARG A 16 -8.28 7.13 -8.76
C ARG A 16 -7.04 6.84 -9.58
N ILE A 17 -6.94 5.61 -10.06
CA ILE A 17 -5.84 5.13 -10.88
C ILE A 17 -6.43 4.52 -12.15
N ASP A 18 -5.61 4.51 -13.20
CA ASP A 18 -5.97 3.87 -14.47
C ASP A 18 -5.95 2.34 -14.34
N ASP A 19 -6.58 1.64 -15.30
CA ASP A 19 -6.67 0.18 -15.35
C ASP A 19 -5.28 -0.47 -15.35
N GLU A 20 -4.31 0.12 -16.07
CA GLU A 20 -2.93 -0.39 -16.10
C GLU A 20 -2.30 -0.42 -14.69
N THR A 21 -2.43 0.69 -13.95
CA THR A 21 -1.88 0.81 -12.60
C THR A 21 -2.60 -0.14 -11.64
N TYR A 22 -3.91 -0.31 -11.82
CA TYR A 22 -4.69 -1.27 -11.05
C TYR A 22 -4.22 -2.71 -11.30
N HIS A 23 -3.96 -3.09 -12.55
CA HIS A 23 -3.45 -4.41 -12.90
C HIS A 23 -2.06 -4.68 -12.32
N ILE A 24 -1.17 -3.69 -12.34
CA ILE A 24 0.16 -3.80 -11.69
C ILE A 24 0.00 -4.07 -10.19
N LEU A 25 -0.86 -3.30 -9.52
CA LEU A 25 -1.12 -3.46 -8.09
C LEU A 25 -1.76 -4.82 -7.79
N ASP A 26 -2.77 -5.24 -8.56
CA ASP A 26 -3.47 -6.51 -8.38
C ASP A 26 -2.53 -7.69 -8.56
N ASN A 27 -1.71 -7.68 -9.62
CA ASN A 27 -0.71 -8.72 -9.87
C ASN A 27 0.35 -8.77 -8.75
N TYR A 28 0.84 -7.60 -8.29
CA TYR A 28 1.76 -7.52 -7.16
C TYR A 28 1.14 -8.11 -5.89
N CYS A 29 -0.13 -7.78 -5.61
CA CYS A 29 -0.86 -8.31 -4.45
C CYS A 29 -1.06 -9.82 -4.54
N ARG A 30 -1.45 -10.35 -5.71
CA ARG A 30 -1.65 -11.79 -5.93
C ARG A 30 -0.36 -12.59 -5.79
N THR A 31 0.73 -12.12 -6.38
CA THR A 31 2.03 -12.80 -6.33
C THR A 31 2.65 -12.81 -4.93
N ASN A 32 2.43 -11.76 -4.13
CA ASN A 32 2.97 -11.64 -2.78
C ASN A 32 1.99 -12.09 -1.68
N GLY A 33 0.77 -12.51 -2.03
CA GLY A 33 -0.28 -12.86 -1.07
C GLY A 33 -0.69 -11.69 -0.17
N LYS A 34 -0.61 -10.44 -0.66
CA LYS A 34 -0.87 -9.22 0.11
C LYS A 34 -2.24 -8.63 -0.21
N SER A 35 -2.81 -7.92 0.77
CA SER A 35 -4.01 -7.11 0.54
C SER A 35 -3.67 -5.87 -0.30
N LYS A 36 -4.64 -5.35 -1.07
CA LYS A 36 -4.48 -4.11 -1.88
C LYS A 36 -3.90 -2.95 -1.06
N SER A 37 -4.36 -2.79 0.19
CA SER A 37 -3.84 -1.76 1.10
C SER A 37 -2.36 -1.94 1.45
N GLU A 38 -1.89 -3.17 1.61
CA GLU A 38 -0.47 -3.48 1.86
C GLU A 38 0.36 -3.28 0.59
N GLY A 39 -0.17 -3.68 -0.57
CA GLY A 39 0.47 -3.43 -1.87
C GLY A 39 0.69 -1.94 -2.14
N ILE A 40 -0.32 -1.10 -1.86
CA ILE A 40 -0.20 0.36 -1.99
C ILE A 40 0.85 0.91 -1.01
N ARG A 41 0.88 0.43 0.25
CA ARG A 41 1.87 0.86 1.24
C ARG A 41 3.30 0.53 0.81
N ASP A 42 3.51 -0.68 0.29
CA ASP A 42 4.83 -1.08 -0.20
C ASP A 42 5.23 -0.32 -1.46
N GLY A 43 4.27 -0.03 -2.35
CA GLY A 43 4.48 0.87 -3.48
C GLY A 43 4.93 2.26 -3.03
N ILE A 44 4.22 2.86 -2.07
CA ILE A 44 4.58 4.18 -1.49
C ILE A 44 5.95 4.14 -0.81
N ARG A 45 6.26 3.08 -0.06
CA ARG A 45 7.60 2.90 0.55
C ARG A 45 8.72 2.85 -0.47
N LYS A 46 8.49 2.26 -1.64
CA LYS A 46 9.47 2.25 -2.74
C LYS A 46 9.65 3.62 -3.41
N LEU A 47 8.67 4.52 -3.29
CA LEU A 47 8.80 5.91 -3.73
C LEU A 47 9.64 6.75 -2.75
N ASP A 48 9.93 6.23 -1.54
CA ASP A 48 10.79 6.94 -0.60
C ASP A 48 12.21 7.05 -1.19
N PRO A 49 12.71 8.28 -1.40
CA PRO A 49 13.99 8.51 -2.06
C PRO A 49 15.20 8.04 -1.22
N ASN A 50 15.01 7.69 0.07
CA ASN A 50 16.05 7.10 0.90
C ASN A 50 16.26 5.60 0.64
N THR A 51 15.39 4.96 -0.13
CA THR A 51 15.58 3.57 -0.62
C THR A 51 16.54 3.51 -1.80
N LYS A 52 17.56 4.37 -1.85
CA LYS A 52 18.72 4.16 -2.71
C LYS A 52 19.45 2.92 -2.21
N LYS A 53 19.21 1.80 -2.89
CA LYS A 53 20.06 0.62 -2.82
C LYS A 53 21.46 1.06 -3.27
N VAL A 54 22.35 1.27 -2.32
CA VAL A 54 23.81 1.20 -2.51
C VAL A 54 24.20 -0.19 -2.97
#